data_AF-A0A1Q8ZQU1-F1
#
_entry.id   AF-A0A1Q8ZQU1-F1
#
_cell.length_a   1.000
_cell.length_b   1.000
_cell.length_c   1.000
_cell.angle_alpha   90.00
_cell.angle_beta   90.00
_cell.angle_gamma   90.00
#
_symmetry.space_group_name_H-M   'P 1'
#
loop_
_entity.id
_entity.type
_entity.pdbx_description
1 polymer ?
#
loop_
_entity_poly.entity_id
_entity_poly.type
_entity_poly.pdbx_seq_one_letter_code
_entity_poly.pdbx_strand_id
1 'polypeptide(L)'
;MNIVRLFCSLVFIAFAPSFFAPAAFAAENPPPQFGTVSGRCLTLFIGQQDFSKLCESQLGRSLHADGRTGVYFFLGSTHIITFSGRSQENRTRDQTKLDSIALDEIVLNEGQDGKAPPQHIAAKGSCDTAQETDRLYLVSCRGTLEKGTTFSASFQIDTSL
;
A
#
# COMPACT_ATOMS: atom_id res chain seq x y z
N MET A 1 -21.90 90.74 3.60
CA MET A 1 -20.91 90.57 4.70
C MET A 1 -20.93 89.11 5.12
N ASN A 2 -19.75 88.50 5.06
CA ASN A 2 -19.48 87.07 5.24
C ASN A 2 -20.09 86.46 6.52
N ILE A 3 -20.51 85.19 6.44
CA ILE A 3 -19.95 84.15 7.33
C ILE A 3 -20.26 82.74 6.81
N VAL A 4 -19.16 82.01 6.69
CA VAL A 4 -18.93 80.60 6.36
C VAL A 4 -19.89 79.66 7.10
N ARG A 5 -20.45 78.67 6.38
CA ARG A 5 -20.92 77.41 6.99
C ARG A 5 -20.33 76.22 6.25
N LEU A 6 -19.51 75.48 7.01
CA LEU A 6 -18.87 74.21 6.70
C LEU A 6 -19.85 73.23 6.05
N PHE A 7 -19.49 72.71 4.87
CA PHE A 7 -20.01 71.45 4.36
C PHE A 7 -19.11 70.33 4.89
N CYS A 8 -19.63 69.55 5.84
CA CYS A 8 -19.02 68.31 6.29
C CYS A 8 -19.40 67.21 5.29
N SER A 9 -18.55 66.98 4.29
CA SER A 9 -18.72 65.89 3.33
C SER A 9 -18.42 64.55 4.02
N LEU A 10 -19.47 63.80 4.33
CA LEU A 10 -19.40 62.39 4.71
C LEU A 10 -18.93 61.56 3.51
N VAL A 11 -17.64 61.23 3.46
CA VAL A 11 -17.11 60.21 2.56
C VAL A 11 -17.46 58.85 3.15
N PHE A 12 -18.46 58.18 2.58
CA PHE A 12 -18.71 56.75 2.81
C PHE A 12 -17.61 55.96 2.08
N ILE A 13 -16.59 55.54 2.83
CA ILE A 13 -15.62 54.55 2.35
C ILE A 13 -16.31 53.18 2.40
N ALA A 14 -16.72 52.66 1.24
CA ALA A 14 -17.17 51.29 1.11
C ALA A 14 -15.98 50.34 1.34
N PHE A 15 -15.90 49.79 2.55
CA PHE A 15 -14.95 48.74 2.89
C PHE A 15 -15.41 47.45 2.21
N ALA A 16 -14.88 47.14 1.04
CA ALA A 16 -15.05 45.83 0.42
C ALA A 16 -14.19 44.81 1.21
N PRO A 17 -14.78 43.83 1.90
CA PRO A 17 -13.99 42.76 2.50
C PRO A 17 -13.41 41.93 1.35
N SER A 18 -12.11 42.11 1.10
CA SER A 18 -11.35 41.19 0.26
C SER A 18 -11.32 39.86 0.99
N PHE A 19 -12.21 38.94 0.60
CA PHE A 19 -12.15 37.54 0.98
C PHE A 19 -10.84 36.97 0.42
N PHE A 20 -9.78 37.03 1.22
CA PHE A 20 -8.59 36.22 1.01
C PHE A 20 -9.00 34.76 1.25
N ALA A 21 -9.40 34.08 0.17
CA ALA A 21 -9.48 32.63 0.18
C ALA A 21 -8.06 32.09 0.44
N PRO A 22 -7.83 31.30 1.51
CA PRO A 22 -6.55 30.63 1.66
C PRO A 22 -6.38 29.69 0.46
N ALA A 23 -5.28 29.84 -0.26
CA ALA A 23 -4.88 28.89 -1.28
C ALA A 23 -4.73 27.53 -0.60
N ALA A 24 -5.63 26.59 -0.92
CA ALA A 24 -5.47 25.21 -0.53
C ALA A 24 -4.24 24.68 -1.26
N PHE A 25 -3.13 24.52 -0.53
CA PHE A 25 -2.01 23.73 -1.04
C PHE A 25 -2.53 22.31 -1.26
N ALA A 26 -2.57 21.89 -2.53
CA ALA A 26 -2.83 20.50 -2.85
C ALA A 26 -1.76 19.67 -2.12
N ALA A 27 -2.18 18.78 -1.23
CA ALA A 27 -1.27 17.84 -0.62
C ALA A 27 -0.70 16.96 -1.74
N GLU A 28 0.59 17.15 -2.05
CA GLU A 28 1.31 16.26 -2.95
C GLU A 28 1.36 14.88 -2.29
N ASN A 29 0.63 13.92 -2.87
CA ASN A 29 0.68 12.55 -2.39
C ASN A 29 2.11 12.03 -2.59
N PRO A 30 2.78 11.51 -1.53
CA PRO A 30 4.13 11.00 -1.68
C PRO A 30 4.16 9.87 -2.72
N PRO A 31 5.24 9.75 -3.51
CA PRO A 31 5.34 8.69 -4.50
C PRO A 31 5.27 7.31 -3.81
N PRO A 32 4.72 6.27 -4.46
CA PRO A 32 4.72 4.93 -3.93
C PRO A 32 6.14 4.50 -3.54
N GLN A 33 6.29 4.00 -2.32
CA GLN A 33 7.56 3.45 -1.86
C GLN A 33 7.61 1.98 -2.27
N PHE A 34 8.74 1.53 -2.80
CA PHE A 34 8.97 0.15 -3.15
C PHE A 34 10.34 -0.30 -2.66
N GLY A 35 10.39 -1.47 -2.02
CA GLY A 35 11.62 -2.07 -1.54
C GLY A 35 11.63 -3.57 -1.81
N THR A 36 12.83 -4.14 -1.86
CA THR A 36 13.03 -5.59 -1.98
C THR A 36 14.00 -6.07 -0.92
N VAL A 37 13.78 -7.28 -0.43
CA VAL A 37 14.72 -7.99 0.45
C VAL A 37 15.05 -9.35 -0.14
N SER A 38 16.26 -9.81 0.13
CA SER A 38 16.67 -11.17 -0.18
C SER A 38 16.15 -12.15 0.87
N GLY A 39 15.95 -13.39 0.45
CA GLY A 39 15.65 -14.49 1.36
C GLY A 39 15.27 -15.76 0.62
N ARG A 40 14.35 -16.52 1.19
CA ARG A 40 13.95 -17.83 0.66
C ARG A 40 12.43 -17.98 0.64
N CYS A 41 11.91 -18.25 -0.54
CA CYS A 41 10.53 -18.70 -0.69
C CYS A 41 10.37 -20.11 -0.12
N LEU A 42 9.41 -20.28 0.78
CA LEU A 42 9.12 -21.57 1.41
C LEU A 42 7.91 -22.22 0.75
N THR A 43 6.84 -21.44 0.54
CA THR A 43 5.62 -21.91 -0.12
C THR A 43 5.01 -20.81 -0.97
N LEU A 44 4.36 -21.19 -2.07
CA LEU A 44 3.48 -20.31 -2.84
C LEU A 44 2.46 -21.15 -3.62
N PHE A 45 1.24 -21.18 -3.11
CA PHE A 45 0.13 -21.95 -3.65
C PHE A 45 -1.07 -21.04 -3.92
N ILE A 46 -1.71 -21.26 -5.08
CA ILE A 46 -3.05 -20.74 -5.39
C ILE A 46 -3.90 -21.92 -5.85
N GLY A 47 -4.89 -22.30 -5.03
CA GLY A 47 -5.66 -23.52 -5.23
C GLY A 47 -4.75 -24.75 -5.23
N GLN A 48 -4.72 -25.47 -6.35
CA GLN A 48 -3.89 -26.67 -6.55
C GLN A 48 -2.57 -26.38 -7.26
N GLN A 49 -2.32 -25.12 -7.66
CA GLN A 49 -1.10 -24.74 -8.36
C GLN A 49 0.00 -24.42 -7.36
N ASP A 50 1.16 -25.06 -7.54
CA ASP A 50 2.37 -24.84 -6.74
C ASP A 50 3.39 -24.05 -7.56
N PHE A 51 3.69 -22.84 -7.11
CA PHE A 51 4.69 -21.95 -7.71
C PHE A 51 5.98 -21.88 -6.90
N SER A 52 6.09 -22.63 -5.80
CA SER A 52 7.21 -22.52 -4.84
C SER A 52 8.57 -22.74 -5.50
N LYS A 53 8.64 -23.60 -6.53
CA LYS A 53 9.88 -23.89 -7.27
C LYS A 53 10.29 -22.80 -8.27
N LEU A 54 9.35 -21.95 -8.67
CA LEU A 54 9.60 -20.83 -9.59
C LEU A 54 9.88 -19.54 -8.83
N CYS A 55 9.63 -19.55 -7.52
CA CYS A 55 9.73 -18.39 -6.67
C CYS A 55 11.19 -18.00 -6.44
N GLU A 56 11.51 -16.75 -6.79
CA GLU A 56 12.86 -16.22 -6.70
C GLU A 56 13.28 -15.98 -5.25
N SER A 57 14.58 -15.76 -5.03
CA SER A 57 15.17 -15.47 -3.72
C SER A 57 14.97 -14.01 -3.26
N GLN A 58 13.96 -13.33 -3.77
CA GLN A 58 13.62 -11.95 -3.44
C GLN A 58 12.13 -11.79 -3.13
N LEU A 59 11.83 -10.92 -2.17
CA LEU A 59 10.48 -10.49 -1.83
C LEU A 59 10.39 -8.98 -1.95
N GLY A 60 9.40 -8.48 -2.69
CA GLY A 60 9.12 -7.06 -2.81
C GLY A 60 8.00 -6.61 -1.87
N ARG A 61 8.03 -5.35 -1.45
CA ARG A 61 6.94 -4.70 -0.73
C ARG A 61 6.73 -3.28 -1.25
N SER A 62 5.48 -2.88 -1.44
CA SER A 62 5.10 -1.51 -1.78
C SER A 62 4.28 -0.86 -0.67
N LEU A 63 4.36 0.47 -0.56
CA LEU A 63 3.44 1.29 0.20
C LEU A 63 2.99 2.46 -0.66
N HIS A 64 1.70 2.49 -0.98
CA HIS A 64 1.07 3.57 -1.75
C HIS A 64 0.60 4.69 -0.80
N ALA A 65 0.46 5.89 -1.33
CA ALA A 65 0.00 7.06 -0.56
C ALA A 65 -1.37 6.87 0.08
N ASP A 66 -2.24 6.05 -0.52
CA ASP A 66 -3.55 5.72 0.02
C ASP A 66 -3.51 4.66 1.13
N GLY A 67 -2.31 4.17 1.50
CA GLY A 67 -2.10 3.11 2.49
C GLY A 67 -2.25 1.69 1.94
N ARG A 68 -2.42 1.52 0.63
CA ARG A 68 -2.41 0.19 0.01
C ARG A 68 -0.99 -0.36 -0.01
N THR A 69 -0.86 -1.62 0.37
CA THR A 69 0.41 -2.35 0.46
C THR A 69 0.34 -3.57 -0.45
N GLY A 70 1.38 -3.80 -1.23
CA GLY A 70 1.58 -5.02 -2.01
C GLY A 70 2.74 -5.83 -1.46
N VAL A 71 2.59 -7.15 -1.39
CA VAL A 71 3.67 -8.11 -1.12
C VAL A 71 3.90 -8.90 -2.40
N TYR A 72 5.10 -8.79 -2.98
CA TYR A 72 5.42 -9.23 -4.33
C TYR A 72 6.30 -10.48 -4.28
N PHE A 73 5.76 -11.58 -4.77
CA PHE A 73 6.49 -12.82 -5.02
C PHE A 73 6.90 -12.85 -6.49
N PHE A 74 8.19 -12.75 -6.76
CA PHE A 74 8.74 -12.83 -8.11
C PHE A 74 8.87 -14.29 -8.53
N LEU A 75 8.42 -14.60 -9.75
CA LEU A 75 8.38 -15.94 -10.33
C LEU A 75 9.16 -15.96 -11.64
N GLY A 76 10.31 -16.62 -11.64
CA GLY A 76 11.23 -16.59 -12.77
C GLY A 76 11.62 -15.17 -13.14
N SER A 77 11.89 -14.95 -14.44
CA SER A 77 12.37 -13.65 -14.93
C SER A 77 11.30 -12.59 -15.16
N THR A 78 10.01 -12.95 -15.25
CA THR A 78 8.98 -12.02 -15.75
C THR A 78 7.66 -12.05 -14.97
N HIS A 79 7.33 -13.12 -14.25
CA HIS A 79 6.01 -13.26 -13.65
C HIS A 79 6.04 -12.77 -12.20
N ILE A 80 4.94 -12.18 -11.73
CA ILE A 80 4.82 -11.67 -10.37
C ILE A 80 3.43 -12.00 -9.83
N ILE A 81 3.39 -12.55 -8.62
CA ILE A 81 2.18 -12.68 -7.82
C ILE A 81 2.24 -11.66 -6.70
N THR A 82 1.28 -10.74 -6.67
CA THR A 82 1.20 -9.71 -5.62
C THR A 82 -0.02 -9.96 -4.75
N PHE A 83 0.21 -10.10 -3.45
CA PHE A 83 -0.86 -10.05 -2.44
C PHE A 83 -1.06 -8.60 -2.04
N SER A 84 -2.24 -8.04 -2.29
CA SER A 84 -2.52 -6.63 -2.07
C SER A 84 -3.64 -6.41 -1.07
N GLY A 85 -3.49 -5.34 -0.29
CA GLY A 85 -4.39 -5.03 0.80
C GLY A 85 -3.99 -3.77 1.53
N ARG A 86 -4.42 -3.64 2.79
CA ARG A 86 -4.13 -2.47 3.63
C ARG A 86 -3.57 -2.92 4.97
N SER A 87 -2.57 -2.20 5.47
CA SER A 87 -2.04 -2.45 6.81
C SER A 87 -3.16 -2.33 7.84
N GLN A 88 -3.17 -3.25 8.79
CA GLN A 88 -4.03 -3.22 9.95
C GLN A 88 -3.24 -2.65 11.13
N GLU A 89 -3.88 -1.79 11.91
CA GLU A 89 -3.29 -1.34 13.16
C GLU A 89 -2.96 -2.56 14.02
N ASN A 90 -1.67 -2.72 14.32
CA ASN A 90 -1.16 -3.92 14.96
C ASN A 90 -1.52 -3.89 16.47
N ARG A 91 -2.75 -4.31 16.80
CA ARG A 91 -3.27 -4.35 18.19
C ARG A 91 -3.03 -5.70 18.87
N THR A 92 -2.13 -6.52 18.34
CA THR A 92 -1.88 -7.87 18.86
C THR A 92 -1.06 -7.83 20.15
N ARG A 93 -1.38 -8.75 21.07
CA ARG A 93 -0.58 -9.01 22.28
C ARG A 93 0.72 -9.77 21.97
N ASP A 94 0.76 -10.46 20.84
CA ASP A 94 1.95 -11.14 20.34
C ASP A 94 2.97 -10.11 19.86
N GLN A 95 4.06 -10.00 20.60
CA GLN A 95 5.16 -9.06 20.34
C GLN A 95 6.04 -9.50 19.16
N THR A 96 5.93 -10.76 18.73
CA THR A 96 6.70 -11.27 17.59
C THR A 96 6.08 -10.88 16.25
N LYS A 97 4.77 -10.60 16.22
CA LYS A 97 4.08 -10.14 15.01
C LYS A 97 4.30 -8.64 14.80
N LEU A 98 5.05 -8.30 13.75
CA LEU A 98 5.52 -6.94 13.48
C LEU A 98 4.54 -6.14 12.62
N ASP A 99 3.92 -6.80 11.64
CA ASP A 99 2.97 -6.18 10.70
C ASP A 99 1.89 -7.18 10.28
N SER A 100 0.75 -6.64 9.87
CA SER A 100 -0.42 -7.37 9.42
C SER A 100 -1.08 -6.58 8.30
N ILE A 101 -1.23 -7.18 7.13
CA ILE A 101 -1.93 -6.59 5.98
C ILE A 101 -3.21 -7.38 5.78
N ALA A 102 -4.36 -6.71 5.85
CA ALA A 102 -5.63 -7.30 5.43
C ALA A 102 -5.70 -7.32 3.91
N LEU A 103 -5.74 -8.52 3.33
CA LEU A 103 -5.78 -8.72 1.89
C LEU A 103 -7.22 -8.65 1.38
N ASP A 104 -7.38 -7.90 0.30
CA ASP A 104 -8.62 -7.82 -0.49
C ASP A 104 -8.42 -8.28 -1.94
N GLU A 105 -7.17 -8.51 -2.37
CA GLU A 105 -6.84 -8.79 -3.76
C GLU A 105 -5.55 -9.62 -3.93
N ILE A 106 -5.53 -10.45 -4.97
CA ILE A 106 -4.31 -10.98 -5.60
C ILE A 106 -4.20 -10.41 -7.01
N VAL A 107 -3.03 -9.88 -7.35
CA VAL A 107 -2.70 -9.41 -8.70
C VAL A 107 -1.72 -10.40 -9.33
N LEU A 108 -2.08 -10.92 -10.50
CA LEU A 108 -1.22 -11.78 -11.31
C LEU A 108 -0.68 -10.97 -12.48
N ASN A 109 0.64 -10.80 -12.53
CA ASN A 109 1.32 -10.15 -13.64
C ASN A 109 2.14 -11.19 -14.40
N GLU A 110 1.77 -11.44 -15.65
CA GLU A 110 2.42 -12.40 -16.54
C GLU A 110 3.69 -11.85 -17.21
N GLY A 111 4.08 -10.60 -16.91
CA GLY A 111 5.34 -10.03 -17.38
C GLY A 111 5.40 -9.75 -18.87
N GLN A 112 4.26 -9.47 -19.51
CA GLN A 112 4.19 -9.31 -20.96
C GLN A 112 4.52 -7.88 -21.45
N ASP A 113 5.37 -7.13 -20.73
CA ASP A 113 5.81 -5.77 -21.08
C ASP A 113 4.67 -4.84 -21.55
N GLY A 114 3.54 -4.86 -20.83
CA GLY A 114 2.37 -4.01 -21.12
C GLY A 114 1.47 -4.51 -22.26
N LYS A 115 1.74 -5.68 -22.85
CA LYS A 115 0.85 -6.31 -23.87
C LYS A 115 -0.46 -6.83 -23.27
N ALA A 116 -0.46 -7.17 -21.99
CA ALA A 116 -1.65 -7.56 -21.24
C ALA A 116 -1.65 -6.83 -19.89
N PRO A 117 -2.80 -6.28 -19.45
CA PRO A 117 -2.91 -5.75 -18.11
C PRO A 117 -2.79 -6.90 -17.09
N PRO A 118 -2.27 -6.63 -15.87
CA PRO A 118 -2.32 -7.60 -14.79
C PRO A 118 -3.74 -8.07 -14.52
N GLN A 119 -3.91 -9.34 -14.14
CA GLN A 119 -5.18 -9.87 -13.70
C GLN A 119 -5.39 -9.55 -12.23
N HIS A 120 -6.54 -8.97 -11.91
CA HIS A 120 -6.95 -8.64 -10.56
C HIS A 120 -8.00 -9.65 -10.08
N ILE A 121 -7.74 -10.30 -8.95
CA ILE A 121 -8.61 -11.35 -8.39
C ILE A 121 -8.99 -10.97 -6.98
N ALA A 122 -10.30 -10.87 -6.72
CA ALA A 122 -10.81 -10.61 -5.38
C ALA A 122 -10.39 -11.72 -4.41
N ALA A 123 -9.92 -11.31 -3.24
CA ALA A 123 -9.44 -12.20 -2.19
C ALA A 123 -9.91 -11.75 -0.81
N LYS A 124 -9.84 -12.66 0.15
CA LYS A 124 -9.99 -12.36 1.57
C LYS A 124 -8.91 -13.11 2.33
N GLY A 125 -8.07 -12.39 3.07
CA GLY A 125 -7.00 -13.02 3.83
C GLY A 125 -6.16 -12.01 4.59
N SER A 126 -4.98 -12.47 5.01
CA SER A 126 -3.95 -11.59 5.57
C SER A 126 -2.57 -12.00 5.11
N CYS A 127 -1.66 -11.03 5.07
CA CYS A 127 -0.22 -11.24 5.10
C CYS A 127 0.32 -10.75 6.43
N ASP A 128 1.00 -11.61 7.17
CA ASP A 128 1.60 -11.29 8.46
C ASP A 128 3.12 -11.35 8.33
N THR A 129 3.80 -10.39 8.93
CA THR A 129 5.25 -10.45 9.14
C THR A 129 5.51 -10.69 10.61
N ALA A 130 6.21 -11.79 10.92
CA ALA A 130 6.57 -12.15 12.29
C ALA A 130 8.06 -12.43 12.42
N GLN A 131 8.62 -12.10 13.58
CA GLN A 131 9.97 -12.46 13.95
C GLN A 131 10.01 -13.91 14.45
N GLU A 132 10.75 -14.79 13.76
CA GLU A 132 10.93 -16.18 14.20
C GLU A 132 12.14 -16.34 15.13
N THR A 133 13.20 -15.59 14.84
CA THR A 133 14.44 -15.54 15.65
C THR A 133 15.00 -14.12 15.62
N ASP A 134 16.11 -13.86 16.32
CA ASP A 134 16.79 -12.57 16.30
C ASP A 134 17.26 -12.12 14.90
N ARG A 135 17.31 -13.02 13.91
CA ARG A 135 17.82 -12.74 12.56
C ARG A 135 16.91 -13.22 11.43
N LEU A 136 15.76 -13.82 11.75
CA LEU A 136 14.88 -14.40 10.75
C LEU A 136 13.46 -13.91 10.98
N TYR A 137 12.85 -13.44 9.90
CA TYR A 137 11.46 -13.05 9.86
C TYR A 137 10.73 -13.92 8.84
N LEU A 138 9.48 -14.23 9.15
CA LEU A 138 8.58 -14.96 8.27
C LEU A 138 7.48 -14.00 7.80
N VAL A 139 7.38 -13.86 6.48
CA VAL A 139 6.20 -13.30 5.82
C VAL A 139 5.29 -14.45 5.46
N SER A 140 4.03 -14.44 5.93
CA SER A 140 3.05 -15.49 5.68
C SER A 140 1.73 -14.89 5.20
N CYS A 141 1.33 -15.23 3.97
CA CYS A 141 0.08 -14.80 3.36
C CYS A 141 -0.88 -15.98 3.24
N ARG A 142 -2.10 -15.87 3.76
CA ARG A 142 -3.12 -16.93 3.67
C ARG A 142 -4.51 -16.37 3.51
N GLY A 143 -5.36 -17.10 2.80
CA GLY A 143 -6.75 -16.70 2.62
C GLY A 143 -7.48 -17.51 1.57
N THR A 144 -8.54 -16.91 1.05
CA THR A 144 -9.41 -17.49 0.02
C THR A 144 -9.72 -16.49 -1.08
N LEU A 145 -9.81 -16.98 -2.31
CA LEU A 145 -10.41 -16.31 -3.45
C LEU A 145 -11.93 -16.49 -3.46
N GLU A 146 -12.58 -15.99 -4.51
CA GLU A 146 -13.97 -16.34 -4.80
C GLU A 146 -14.20 -17.86 -4.83
N LYS A 147 -15.41 -18.30 -4.47
CA LYS A 147 -15.83 -19.71 -4.44
C LYS A 147 -15.02 -20.60 -3.47
N GLY A 148 -14.21 -20.01 -2.59
CA GLY A 148 -13.53 -20.73 -1.51
C GLY A 148 -12.19 -21.36 -1.89
N THR A 149 -11.66 -21.08 -3.09
CA THR A 149 -10.31 -21.52 -3.46
C THR A 149 -9.28 -20.90 -2.52
N THR A 150 -8.48 -21.71 -1.84
CA THR A 150 -7.48 -21.22 -0.88
C THR A 150 -6.21 -20.75 -1.56
N PHE A 151 -5.48 -19.85 -0.90
CA PHE A 151 -4.09 -19.54 -1.24
C PHE A 151 -3.24 -19.57 0.03
N SER A 152 -1.95 -19.88 -0.13
CA SER A 152 -0.96 -19.81 0.92
C SER A 152 0.40 -19.47 0.33
N ALA A 153 1.08 -18.49 0.92
CA ALA A 153 2.45 -18.16 0.58
C ALA A 153 3.25 -17.92 1.85
N SER A 154 4.52 -18.31 1.84
CA SER A 154 5.44 -17.98 2.91
C SER A 154 6.85 -17.77 2.40
N PHE A 155 7.50 -16.76 2.97
CA PHE A 155 8.82 -16.31 2.58
C PHE A 155 9.61 -15.95 3.83
N GLN A 156 10.82 -16.48 3.93
CA GLN A 156 11.73 -16.21 5.03
C GLN A 156 12.74 -15.14 4.60
N ILE A 157 12.91 -14.11 5.41
CA ILE A 157 13.81 -12.98 5.13
C ILE A 157 14.80 -12.80 6.29
N ASP A 158 16.03 -12.42 5.94
CA ASP A 158 17.13 -12.25 6.91
C ASP A 158 17.15 -10.83 7.52
N THR A 159 16.34 -9.92 6.97
CA THR A 159 16.19 -8.53 7.42
C THR A 159 14.73 -8.13 7.34
N SER A 160 14.23 -7.32 8.28
CA SER A 160 12.86 -6.81 8.23
C SER A 160 12.63 -5.90 7.01
N LEU A 161 11.43 -5.96 6.44
CA LEU A 161 10.92 -5.10 5.36
C LEU A 161 10.26 -3.82 5.88
#